data_AF-A0A2V8LDN7-F1
#
_entry.id   AF-A0A2V8LDN7-F1
#
_cell.length_a   1.000
_cell.length_b   1.000
_cell.length_c   1.000
_cell.angle_alpha   90.00
_cell.angle_beta   90.00
_cell.angle_gamma   90.00
#
_symmetry.space_group_name_H-M   'P 1'
#
loop_
_entity.id
_entity.type
_entity.pdbx_description
1 polymer ?
#
loop_
_entity_poly.entity_id
_entity_poly.type
_entity_poly.pdbx_seq_one_letter_code
_entity_poly.pdbx_strand_id
1 'polypeptide(L)'
;MDFEWDSRKAKINLRKHGVTFEEAATVFDDPLATFYQDPDHTITERRYLTIGTSAKERLIHIAFADRAGRIRIVQARKLTKMKDNSMKKKLDEDLDEMRPEYDLSKLKFVGRGIYAKPYRSGTNLVLLDPDVRKAFPDDASVNEALRALAKTKPRASRAKRPQRGKTATRSRRVA
;
A
#
# COMPACT_ATOMS: atom_id res chain seq x y z
N MET A 1 -11.22 4.83 1.31
CA MET A 1 -10.69 3.72 0.51
C MET A 1 -11.77 2.67 0.54
N ASP A 2 -12.22 2.27 -0.64
CA ASP A 2 -13.37 1.36 -0.76
C ASP A 2 -12.86 -0.03 -1.11
N PHE A 3 -13.42 -1.02 -0.43
CA PHE A 3 -13.09 -2.43 -0.65
C PHE A 3 -14.28 -3.15 -1.27
N GLU A 4 -13.99 -4.03 -2.22
CA GLU A 4 -14.97 -4.94 -2.81
C GLU A 4 -14.45 -6.38 -2.79
N TRP A 5 -15.38 -7.33 -2.70
CA TRP A 5 -15.08 -8.75 -2.80
C TRP A 5 -16.33 -9.54 -3.16
N ASP A 6 -16.14 -10.74 -3.69
CA ASP A 6 -17.23 -11.68 -3.91
C ASP A 6 -17.61 -12.36 -2.58
N SER A 7 -18.88 -12.31 -2.19
CA SER A 7 -19.33 -12.85 -0.89
C SER A 7 -19.21 -14.37 -0.80
N ARG A 8 -19.32 -15.10 -1.92
CA ARG A 8 -19.09 -16.55 -1.95
C ARG A 8 -17.62 -16.85 -1.72
N LYS A 9 -16.71 -16.11 -2.36
CA LYS A 9 -15.27 -16.20 -2.13
C LYS A 9 -14.89 -15.83 -0.70
N ALA A 10 -15.49 -14.79 -0.12
CA ALA A 10 -15.24 -14.39 1.27
C ALA A 10 -15.56 -15.53 2.26
N LYS A 11 -16.71 -16.20 2.08
CA LYS A 11 -17.09 -17.37 2.89
C LYS A 11 -16.12 -18.54 2.72
N ILE A 12 -15.73 -18.84 1.49
CA ILE A 12 -14.76 -19.90 1.19
C ILE A 12 -13.39 -19.58 1.80
N ASN A 13 -12.93 -18.34 1.66
CA ASN A 13 -11.67 -17.86 2.22
C ASN A 13 -11.65 -17.98 3.74
N LEU A 14 -12.72 -17.54 4.40
CA LEU A 14 -12.85 -17.68 5.85
C LEU A 14 -12.74 -19.15 6.28
N ARG A 15 -13.47 -20.04 5.61
CA ARG A 15 -13.44 -21.47 5.92
C ARG A 15 -12.06 -22.10 5.67
N LYS A 16 -11.39 -21.73 4.57
CA LYS A 16 -10.07 -22.29 4.19
C LYS A 16 -8.90 -21.71 4.99
N HIS A 17 -8.97 -20.44 5.39
CA HIS A 17 -7.79 -19.70 5.88
C HIS A 17 -7.99 -19.03 7.25
N GLY A 18 -9.19 -19.06 7.82
CA GLY A 18 -9.47 -18.47 9.15
C GLY A 18 -9.31 -16.94 9.20
N VAL A 19 -9.41 -16.29 8.04
CA VAL A 19 -9.28 -14.84 7.85
C VAL A 19 -10.49 -14.35 7.05
N THR A 20 -11.20 -13.36 7.58
CA THR A 20 -12.26 -12.66 6.87
C THR A 20 -11.65 -11.57 5.97
N PHE A 21 -12.34 -11.19 4.89
CA PHE A 21 -11.85 -10.09 4.04
C PHE A 21 -11.96 -8.73 4.71
N GLU A 22 -12.91 -8.56 5.63
CA GLU A 22 -13.03 -7.40 6.49
C GLU A 22 -11.79 -7.25 7.39
N GLU A 23 -11.27 -8.35 7.94
CA GLU A 23 -10.02 -8.30 8.69
C GLU A 23 -8.82 -8.08 7.78
N ALA A 24 -8.77 -8.75 6.63
CA ALA A 24 -7.70 -8.56 5.67
C ALA A 24 -7.62 -7.09 5.21
N ALA A 25 -8.74 -6.42 5.01
CA ALA A 25 -8.80 -5.01 4.65
C ALA A 25 -8.06 -4.10 5.64
N THR A 26 -7.99 -4.47 6.93
CA THR A 26 -7.26 -3.69 7.95
C THR A 26 -5.74 -3.67 7.72
N VAL A 27 -5.19 -4.63 6.97
CA VAL A 27 -3.76 -4.64 6.60
C VAL A 27 -3.40 -3.45 5.73
N PHE A 28 -4.35 -2.91 4.96
CA PHE A 28 -4.09 -1.72 4.15
C PHE A 28 -3.87 -0.46 5.00
N ASP A 29 -4.29 -0.49 6.27
CA ASP A 29 -3.99 0.56 7.25
C ASP A 29 -2.65 0.32 7.99
N ASP A 30 -1.97 -0.81 7.77
CA ASP A 30 -0.64 -1.07 8.36
C ASP A 30 0.46 -0.28 7.60
N PRO A 31 1.14 0.67 8.26
CA PRO A 31 2.19 1.47 7.65
C PRO A 31 3.41 0.64 7.23
N LEU A 32 3.58 -0.55 7.80
CA LEU A 32 4.69 -1.45 7.48
C LEU A 32 4.31 -2.52 6.45
N ALA A 33 3.04 -2.57 6.02
CA ALA A 33 2.61 -3.52 5.01
C ALA A 33 3.44 -3.36 3.74
N THR A 34 4.03 -4.44 3.25
CA THR A 34 4.81 -4.47 2.01
C THR A 34 3.89 -4.77 0.84
N PHE A 35 4.13 -4.11 -0.30
CA PHE A 35 3.34 -4.28 -1.51
C PHE A 35 4.23 -4.70 -2.67
N TYR A 36 3.76 -5.66 -3.45
CA TYR A 36 4.47 -6.24 -4.58
C TYR A 36 3.54 -6.31 -5.80
N GLN A 37 4.11 -6.14 -6.99
CA GLN A 37 3.40 -6.41 -8.24
C GLN A 37 3.56 -7.90 -8.57
N ASP A 38 2.46 -8.57 -8.92
CA ASP A 38 2.51 -9.96 -9.38
C ASP A 38 3.06 -10.01 -10.82
N PRO A 39 4.21 -10.68 -11.07
CA PRO A 39 4.84 -10.71 -12.40
C PRO A 39 4.09 -11.56 -13.43
N ASP A 40 3.27 -12.53 -12.99
CA ASP A 40 2.63 -13.51 -13.89
C ASP A 40 1.22 -13.08 -14.36
N HIS A 41 0.90 -11.79 -14.22
CA HIS A 41 -0.45 -11.30 -14.42
C HIS A 41 -0.78 -10.96 -15.88
N THR A 42 -1.91 -11.51 -16.35
CA THR A 42 -2.47 -11.29 -17.69
C THR A 42 -2.98 -9.85 -17.84
N ILE A 43 -2.88 -9.34 -19.06
CA ILE A 43 -3.01 -7.95 -19.52
C ILE A 43 -4.27 -7.17 -19.09
N THR A 44 -5.29 -7.80 -18.51
CA THR A 44 -6.60 -7.19 -18.23
C THR A 44 -6.84 -6.78 -16.77
N GLU A 45 -6.11 -7.31 -15.78
CA GLU A 45 -6.28 -6.91 -14.38
C GLU A 45 -4.96 -6.98 -13.58
N ARG A 46 -4.44 -5.82 -13.16
CA ARG A 46 -3.20 -5.71 -12.36
C ARG A 46 -3.46 -6.28 -10.96
N ARG A 47 -2.95 -7.49 -10.68
CA ARG A 47 -2.94 -8.04 -9.31
C ARG A 47 -1.65 -7.66 -8.58
N TYR A 48 -1.84 -7.44 -7.30
CA TYR A 48 -0.83 -7.05 -6.34
C TYR A 48 -0.88 -8.00 -5.16
N LEU A 49 0.25 -8.13 -4.50
CA LEU A 49 0.40 -8.90 -3.27
C LEU A 49 0.75 -7.93 -2.15
N THR A 50 0.17 -8.15 -0.97
CA THR A 50 0.60 -7.45 0.24
C THR A 50 0.76 -8.37 1.41
N ILE A 51 1.76 -8.08 2.23
CA ILE A 51 1.99 -8.73 3.51
C ILE A 51 2.00 -7.64 4.56
N GLY A 52 1.19 -7.79 5.60
CA GLY A 52 1.19 -6.88 6.73
C GLY A 52 0.37 -7.42 7.90
N THR A 53 0.27 -6.60 8.93
CA THR A 53 -0.35 -6.95 10.20
C THR A 53 -1.79 -6.47 10.21
N SER A 54 -2.73 -7.37 10.53
CA SER A 54 -4.13 -6.99 10.70
C SER A 54 -4.37 -6.31 12.05
N ALA A 55 -5.54 -5.68 12.20
CA ALA A 55 -5.99 -5.12 13.48
C ALA A 55 -6.09 -6.16 14.63
N LYS A 56 -6.01 -7.46 14.33
CA LYS A 56 -5.95 -8.54 15.33
C LYS A 56 -4.51 -9.03 15.59
N GLU A 57 -3.51 -8.25 15.21
CA GLU A 57 -2.07 -8.58 15.35
C GLU A 57 -1.67 -9.88 14.64
N ARG A 58 -2.35 -10.20 13.52
CA ARG A 58 -2.03 -11.38 12.72
C ARG A 58 -1.30 -10.94 11.46
N LEU A 59 -0.20 -11.61 11.14
CA LEU A 59 0.45 -11.43 9.85
C LEU A 59 -0.40 -12.08 8.76
N ILE A 60 -0.83 -11.31 7.77
CA ILE A 60 -1.71 -11.75 6.69
C ILE A 60 -1.05 -11.45 5.35
N HIS A 61 -1.15 -12.42 4.44
CA HIS A 61 -0.83 -12.26 3.03
C HIS A 61 -2.12 -12.10 2.23
N ILE A 62 -2.18 -11.09 1.36
CA ILE A 62 -3.37 -10.71 0.59
C ILE A 62 -3.01 -10.56 -0.88
N ALA A 63 -3.89 -11.06 -1.75
CA ALA A 63 -3.86 -10.85 -3.20
C ALA A 63 -5.05 -9.98 -3.52
N PHE A 64 -4.80 -8.90 -4.22
CA PHE A 64 -5.82 -7.91 -4.54
C PHE A 64 -5.61 -7.31 -5.92
N ALA A 65 -6.66 -6.73 -6.48
CA ALA A 65 -6.57 -5.88 -7.65
C ALA A 65 -6.89 -4.44 -7.26
N ASP A 66 -6.17 -3.49 -7.86
CA ASP A 66 -6.45 -2.06 -7.74
C ASP A 66 -7.18 -1.56 -8.99
N ARG A 67 -8.44 -1.18 -8.83
CA ARG A 67 -9.31 -0.66 -9.89
C ARG A 67 -9.57 0.81 -9.65
N ALA A 68 -8.58 1.64 -9.99
CA ALA A 68 -8.65 3.10 -9.87
C ALA A 68 -9.06 3.58 -8.46
N GLY A 69 -8.46 3.00 -7.41
CA GLY A 69 -8.71 3.39 -6.02
C GLY A 69 -9.77 2.56 -5.30
N ARG A 70 -10.40 1.59 -5.99
CA ARG A 70 -11.19 0.54 -5.36
C ARG A 70 -10.38 -0.75 -5.27
N ILE A 71 -10.22 -1.27 -4.07
CA ILE A 71 -9.45 -2.48 -3.81
C ILE A 71 -10.36 -3.68 -3.84
N ARG A 72 -10.13 -4.58 -4.80
CA ARG A 72 -10.80 -5.87 -4.84
C ARG A 72 -9.94 -6.92 -4.15
N ILE A 73 -10.35 -7.35 -2.95
CA ILE A 73 -9.66 -8.45 -2.27
C ILE A 73 -10.06 -9.76 -2.96
N VAL A 74 -9.08 -10.49 -3.47
CA VAL A 74 -9.28 -11.77 -4.16
C VAL A 74 -9.12 -12.93 -3.18
N GLN A 75 -8.08 -12.88 -2.36
CA GLN A 75 -7.77 -13.91 -1.35
C GLN A 75 -6.96 -13.31 -0.20
N ALA A 76 -7.12 -13.87 1.00
CA ALA A 76 -6.36 -13.51 2.18
C ALA A 76 -6.07 -14.74 3.04
N ARG A 77 -4.82 -14.93 3.45
CA ARG A 77 -4.43 -16.04 4.33
C ARG A 77 -3.51 -15.57 5.45
N LYS A 78 -3.64 -16.22 6.61
CA LYS A 78 -2.69 -16.03 7.70
C LYS A 78 -1.31 -16.56 7.30
N LEU A 79 -0.27 -15.79 7.54
CA LEU A 79 1.10 -16.29 7.55
C LEU A 79 1.38 -16.82 8.95
N THR A 80 1.41 -18.14 9.10
CA THR A 80 2.02 -18.77 10.28
C THR A 80 3.53 -18.78 10.10
N LYS A 81 4.31 -18.61 11.18
CA LYS A 81 5.77 -18.81 11.15
C LYS A 81 6.06 -20.07 10.33
N MET A 82 6.95 -19.97 9.33
CA MET A 82 7.44 -21.11 8.57
C MET A 82 7.91 -22.17 9.56
N LYS A 83 7.10 -23.20 9.76
CA LYS A 83 7.61 -24.48 10.20
C LYS A 83 7.99 -25.18 8.91
N ASP A 84 9.27 -25.50 8.81
CA ASP A 84 9.88 -26.33 7.78
C ASP A 84 9.04 -27.61 7.60
N ASN A 85 8.16 -27.61 6.61
CA ASN A 85 7.57 -28.79 5.98
C ASN A 85 6.65 -28.34 4.83
N SER A 86 7.24 -28.39 3.66
CA SER A 86 6.63 -28.25 2.34
C SER A 86 5.43 -29.21 2.18
N MET A 87 4.21 -28.70 2.32
CA MET A 87 3.04 -29.41 1.82
C MET A 87 2.87 -29.11 0.33
N LYS A 88 3.33 -30.05 -0.50
CA LYS A 88 2.93 -30.18 -1.90
C LYS A 88 1.42 -30.40 -1.97
N LYS A 89 0.64 -29.33 -2.07
CA LYS A 89 -0.77 -29.42 -2.39
C LYS A 89 -0.94 -29.29 -3.91
N LYS A 90 -1.65 -30.25 -4.50
CA LYS A 90 -2.00 -30.29 -5.92
C LYS A 90 -2.58 -28.94 -6.35
N LEU A 91 -2.11 -28.50 -7.51
CA LEU A 91 -2.58 -27.33 -8.23
C LEU A 91 -4.00 -27.65 -8.73
N ASP A 92 -5.02 -27.28 -7.98
CA ASP A 92 -6.37 -27.27 -8.52
C ASP A 92 -6.44 -26.10 -9.51
N GLU A 93 -6.77 -26.39 -10.77
CA GLU A 93 -6.77 -25.47 -11.92
C GLU A 93 -7.85 -24.36 -11.84
N ASP A 94 -8.31 -24.01 -10.64
CA ASP A 94 -9.05 -22.78 -10.42
C ASP A 94 -8.04 -21.62 -10.40
N LEU A 95 -8.00 -20.84 -11.49
CA LEU A 95 -7.15 -19.67 -11.78
C LEU A 95 -7.20 -18.51 -10.75
N ASP A 96 -7.76 -18.78 -9.57
CA ASP A 96 -8.05 -17.85 -8.49
C ASP A 96 -7.44 -18.27 -7.13
N GLU A 97 -6.68 -19.38 -7.05
CA GLU A 97 -5.92 -19.73 -5.84
C GLU A 97 -4.49 -19.14 -5.85
N MET A 98 -4.15 -18.39 -4.80
CA MET A 98 -2.80 -17.93 -4.50
C MET A 98 -1.82 -19.09 -4.51
N ARG A 99 -0.66 -18.87 -5.12
CA ARG A 99 0.44 -19.82 -5.01
C ARG A 99 0.74 -20.11 -3.53
N PRO A 100 0.96 -21.37 -3.16
CA PRO A 100 1.35 -21.72 -1.80
C PRO A 100 2.62 -20.95 -1.38
N GLU A 101 3.52 -20.72 -2.34
CA GLU A 101 4.76 -19.99 -2.13
C GLU A 101 4.96 -18.95 -3.23
N TYR A 102 5.36 -17.75 -2.84
CA TYR A 102 5.85 -16.72 -3.75
C TYR A 102 7.34 -16.56 -3.50
N ASP A 103 8.13 -16.66 -4.57
CA ASP A 103 9.54 -16.30 -4.52
C ASP A 103 9.64 -14.76 -4.46
N LEU A 104 9.68 -14.22 -3.23
CA LEU A 104 9.71 -12.78 -2.98
C LEU A 104 10.91 -12.08 -3.66
N SER A 105 11.98 -12.81 -4.00
CA SER A 105 13.14 -12.26 -4.71
C SER A 105 12.84 -11.89 -6.17
N LYS A 106 11.80 -12.52 -6.76
CA LYS A 106 11.37 -12.30 -8.15
C LYS A 106 10.22 -11.30 -8.26
N LEU A 107 9.64 -10.87 -7.14
CA LEU A 107 8.54 -9.92 -7.13
C LEU A 107 9.05 -8.49 -7.24
N LYS A 108 8.39 -7.68 -8.08
CA LYS A 108 8.70 -6.25 -8.15
C LYS A 108 8.11 -5.54 -6.93
N PHE A 109 8.98 -5.09 -6.04
CA PHE A 109 8.59 -4.32 -4.86
C PHE A 109 7.99 -2.96 -5.27
N VAL A 110 6.81 -2.64 -4.74
CA VAL A 110 6.08 -1.40 -5.03
C VAL A 110 6.29 -0.36 -3.93
N GLY A 111 6.31 -0.78 -2.66
CA GLY A 111 6.51 0.12 -1.53
C GLY A 111 6.01 -0.45 -0.21
N ARG A 112 6.21 0.29 0.88
CA ARG A 112 5.62 0.01 2.21
C ARG A 112 4.54 1.03 2.54
N GLY A 113 3.44 0.57 3.13
CA GLY A 113 2.38 1.44 3.66
C GLY A 113 1.73 2.34 2.62
N ILE A 114 1.81 2.01 1.33
CA ILE A 114 1.38 2.90 0.23
C ILE A 114 -0.13 3.22 0.25
N TYR A 115 -0.91 2.37 0.89
CA TYR A 115 -2.37 2.52 1.03
C TYR A 115 -2.81 2.89 2.45
N ALA A 116 -1.87 2.94 3.41
CA ALA A 116 -2.19 3.39 4.74
C ALA A 116 -2.69 4.82 4.63
N LYS A 117 -3.91 5.10 5.14
CA LYS A 117 -4.37 6.48 5.28
C LYS A 117 -3.23 7.26 5.95
N PRO A 118 -2.95 8.51 5.54
CA PRO A 118 -1.99 9.33 6.24
C PRO A 118 -2.54 9.57 7.65
N TYR A 119 -2.27 8.65 8.58
CA TYR A 119 -2.41 8.90 9.99
C TYR A 119 -1.38 9.99 10.25
N ARG A 120 -1.90 11.22 10.26
CA ARG A 120 -1.16 12.43 10.57
C ARG A 120 -0.64 12.30 12.00
N SER A 121 0.56 11.74 12.15
CA SER A 121 1.47 12.04 13.26
C SER A 121 2.84 11.41 13.01
N GLY A 122 3.63 12.00 12.11
CA GLY A 122 5.09 12.08 12.34
C GLY A 122 6.03 11.20 11.53
N THR A 123 5.59 10.31 10.64
CA THR A 123 6.54 9.48 9.86
C THR A 123 6.14 9.37 8.40
N ASN A 124 6.97 9.93 7.51
CA ASN A 124 6.91 9.70 6.07
C ASN A 124 7.95 8.62 5.74
N LEU A 125 7.52 7.41 5.36
CA LEU A 125 8.41 6.30 5.04
C LEU A 125 8.86 6.41 3.59
N VAL A 126 10.17 6.54 3.37
CA VAL A 126 10.79 6.60 2.04
C VAL A 126 11.64 5.35 1.84
N LEU A 127 11.39 4.64 0.74
CA LEU A 127 12.26 3.54 0.32
C LEU A 127 13.55 4.11 -0.27
N LEU A 128 14.70 3.64 0.20
CA LEU A 128 15.99 3.97 -0.39
C LEU A 128 16.39 2.90 -1.40
N ASP A 129 16.94 3.35 -2.53
CA ASP A 129 17.55 2.47 -3.51
C ASP A 129 18.76 1.71 -2.90
N PRO A 130 19.13 0.54 -3.44
CA PRO A 130 20.15 -0.33 -2.84
C PRO A 130 21.51 0.32 -2.66
N ASP A 131 21.89 1.22 -3.55
CA ASP A 131 23.11 2.03 -3.50
C ASP A 131 23.02 3.11 -2.42
N VAL A 132 21.90 3.83 -2.33
CA VAL A 132 21.66 4.86 -1.31
C VAL A 132 21.65 4.25 0.09
N ARG A 133 21.04 3.08 0.27
CA ARG A 133 21.07 2.33 1.54
C ARG A 133 22.47 1.88 1.95
N LYS A 134 23.38 1.60 1.00
CA LYS A 134 24.77 1.27 1.34
C LYS A 134 25.51 2.50 1.88
N ALA A 135 25.22 3.68 1.33
CA ALA A 135 25.80 4.94 1.78
C ALA A 135 25.18 5.44 3.09
N PHE A 136 23.89 5.19 3.30
CA PHE A 136 23.13 5.60 4.49
C PHE A 136 22.46 4.37 5.12
N PRO A 137 23.20 3.62 5.96
CA PRO A 137 22.75 2.33 6.49
C PRO A 137 21.64 2.43 7.55
N ASP A 138 21.44 3.61 8.14
CA ASP A 138 20.46 3.85 9.22
C ASP A 138 19.66 5.15 9.00
N ASP A 139 18.58 5.30 9.74
CA ASP A 139 17.70 6.48 9.65
C ASP A 139 18.36 7.75 10.20
N ALA A 140 19.30 7.65 11.13
CA ALA A 140 20.01 8.79 11.70
C ALA A 140 20.85 9.51 10.64
N SER A 141 21.65 8.75 9.87
CA SER A 141 22.50 9.25 8.79
C SER A 141 21.69 9.86 7.64
N VAL A 142 20.57 9.22 7.26
CA VAL A 142 19.63 9.78 6.27
C VAL A 142 19.06 11.11 6.75
N ASN A 143 18.57 11.16 7.99
CA ASN A 143 17.94 12.36 8.54
C ASN A 143 18.94 13.50 8.72
N GLU A 144 20.19 13.20 9.10
CA GLU A 144 21.26 14.19 9.18
C GLU A 144 21.54 14.81 7.81
N ALA A 145 21.70 13.98 6.77
CA ALA A 145 21.92 14.45 5.40
C ALA A 145 20.75 15.32 4.89
N LEU A 146 19.51 14.89 5.11
CA LEU A 146 18.32 15.65 4.71
C LEU A 146 18.20 16.97 5.48
N ARG A 147 18.56 17.00 6.77
CA ARG A 147 18.60 18.24 7.56
C ARG A 147 19.68 19.19 7.07
N ALA A 148 20.86 18.68 6.71
CA ALA A 148 21.93 19.48 6.11
C ALA A 148 21.47 20.12 4.80
N LEU A 149 20.80 19.35 3.93
CA LEU A 149 20.22 19.86 2.69
C LEU A 149 19.08 20.87 2.92
N ALA A 150 18.26 20.67 3.95
CA ALA A 150 17.19 21.61 4.29
C ALA A 150 17.73 22.98 4.71
N LYS A 151 18.92 23.04 5.34
CA LYS A 151 19.60 24.28 5.72
C LYS A 151 20.17 25.04 4.51
N THR A 152 20.51 24.33 3.44
CA THR A 152 21.10 24.92 2.23
C THR A 152 20.06 25.26 1.16
N LYS A 153 18.84 24.71 1.24
CA LYS A 153 17.73 25.12 0.37
C LYS A 153 17.41 26.60 0.60
N PRO A 154 17.43 27.46 -0.43
CA PRO A 154 16.87 28.81 -0.30
C PRO A 154 15.41 28.68 0.12
N ARG A 155 14.98 29.46 1.12
CA ARG A 155 13.57 29.58 1.49
C ARG A 155 12.79 29.86 0.21
N ALA A 156 11.97 28.91 -0.23
CA ALA A 156 11.06 29.12 -1.34
C ALA A 156 10.32 30.43 -1.06
N SER A 157 10.42 31.36 -2.01
CA SER A 157 9.81 32.68 -1.91
C SER A 157 8.36 32.52 -1.48
N ARG A 158 8.02 33.19 -0.39
CA ARG A 158 6.68 33.23 0.19
C ARG A 158 5.72 33.65 -0.92
N ALA A 159 5.04 32.70 -1.54
CA ALA A 159 4.13 32.97 -2.65
C ALA A 159 3.11 34.03 -2.19
N LYS A 160 3.10 35.18 -2.87
CA LYS A 160 2.18 36.28 -2.60
C LYS A 160 0.75 35.74 -2.65
N ARG A 161 0.08 35.75 -1.51
CA ARG A 161 -1.35 35.45 -1.37
C ARG A 161 -2.10 36.39 -2.33
N PRO A 162 -2.92 35.90 -3.29
CA PRO A 162 -3.63 36.78 -4.19
C PRO A 162 -4.62 37.61 -3.38
N GLN A 163 -4.52 38.93 -3.49
CA GLN A 163 -5.48 39.85 -2.88
C GLN A 163 -6.84 39.60 -3.55
N ARG A 164 -7.86 39.30 -2.72
CA ARG A 164 -9.27 39.34 -3.13
C ARG A 164 -9.54 40.73 -3.70
N GLY A 165 -9.77 40.81 -5.01
CA GLY A 165 -10.24 42.02 -5.66
C GLY A 165 -11.57 42.46 -5.03
N LYS A 166 -11.61 43.70 -4.54
CA LYS A 166 -12.85 44.35 -4.11
C LYS A 166 -13.68 44.60 -5.37
N THR A 167 -14.85 43.99 -5.46
CA THR A 167 -15.86 44.31 -6.47
C THR A 167 -16.36 45.73 -6.21
N ALA A 168 -15.95 46.68 -7.06
CA ALA A 168 -16.47 48.04 -7.04
C ALA A 168 -17.71 48.13 -7.94
N THR A 169 -18.80 48.57 -7.32
CA THR A 169 -20.08 49.00 -7.85
C THR A 169 -19.97 49.78 -9.16
N ARG A 170 -20.81 49.45 -10.16
CA ARG A 170 -21.16 50.41 -11.21
C ARG A 170 -22.66 50.41 -11.46
N SER A 171 -23.27 51.44 -10.90
CA SER A 171 -24.61 51.95 -11.14
C SER A 171 -24.88 52.16 -12.63
N ARG A 172 -26.07 51.75 -13.08
CA ARG A 172 -26.63 52.19 -14.36
C ARG A 172 -28.06 52.65 -14.12
N ARG A 173 -28.24 53.98 -14.06
CA ARG A 173 -29.53 54.65 -14.27
C ARG A 173 -29.90 54.47 -15.74
N VAL A 174 -31.16 54.16 -16.01
CA VAL A 174 -31.81 54.43 -17.30
C VAL A 174 -33.15 55.06 -16.95
N ALA A 175 -33.39 56.23 -17.54
CA ALA A 175 -34.67 56.92 -17.59
C ALA A 175 -35.50 56.37 -18.75
#